data_AF-A0A661M9B4-F1
#
_entry.id   AF-A0A661M9B4-F1
#
_cell.length_a   1.000
_cell.length_b   1.000
_cell.length_c   1.000
_cell.angle_alpha   90.00
_cell.angle_beta   90.00
_cell.angle_gamma   90.00
#
_symmetry.space_group_name_H-M   'P 1'
#
loop_
_entity.id
_entity.type
_entity.pdbx_description
1 polymer ?
#
loop_
_entity_poly.entity_id
_entity_poly.type
_entity_poly.pdbx_seq_one_letter_code
_entity_poly.pdbx_strand_id
1 'polypeptide(L)'
;TKRASFSCRRQCVSSKDPRLINYATNCPYWINYHGFPKHVSIKQFPRLITEVIRGTYRYQKLKTIRSASERTNSSAKADFCILRKPKVRGIHNAGIISQIAVIVVLLKRIARFIVKVTLVFRNNLQSNKSPPGRVFIPGPRVPRFILNLIQRE
;
A
#
# COMPACT_ATOMS: atom_id res chain seq x y z
N THR A 1 -17.62 -12.55 18.97
CA THR A 1 -17.33 -13.09 17.61
C THR A 1 -17.31 -11.94 16.61
N LYS A 2 -16.18 -11.69 15.92
CA LYS A 2 -16.09 -10.56 14.99
C LYS A 2 -16.79 -10.90 13.67
N ARG A 3 -17.69 -10.03 13.21
CA ARG A 3 -18.46 -10.14 11.96
C ARG A 3 -18.11 -8.95 11.06
N ALA A 4 -18.10 -9.17 9.75
CA ALA A 4 -17.93 -8.10 8.76
C ALA A 4 -19.27 -7.92 8.02
N SER A 5 -19.65 -6.67 7.79
CA SER A 5 -20.86 -6.32 7.05
C SER A 5 -20.47 -6.08 5.59
N PHE A 6 -20.96 -6.93 4.69
CA PHE A 6 -20.81 -6.75 3.26
C PHE A 6 -22.09 -6.11 2.70
N SER A 7 -21.95 -5.15 1.78
CA SER A 7 -23.08 -4.62 1.01
C SER A 7 -22.78 -4.73 -0.48
N CYS A 8 -23.75 -5.23 -1.24
CA CYS A 8 -23.62 -5.41 -2.69
C CYS A 8 -23.50 -4.06 -3.44
N ARG A 9 -24.08 -2.98 -2.91
CA ARG A 9 -24.05 -1.62 -3.48
C ARG A 9 -24.46 -1.52 -4.94
N ARG A 10 -25.28 -2.47 -5.42
CA ARG A 10 -25.77 -2.52 -6.81
C ARG A 10 -24.65 -2.44 -7.85
N GLN A 11 -23.47 -3.01 -7.57
CA GLN A 11 -22.34 -3.04 -8.51
C GLN A 11 -22.69 -3.73 -9.84
N CYS A 12 -23.72 -4.57 -9.84
CA CYS A 12 -24.25 -5.20 -11.05
C CYS A 12 -24.81 -4.19 -12.08
N VAL A 13 -25.30 -3.01 -11.65
CA VAL A 13 -25.84 -1.97 -12.55
C VAL A 13 -24.76 -1.37 -13.45
N SER A 14 -23.54 -1.22 -12.92
CA SER A 14 -22.40 -0.65 -13.64
C SER A 14 -21.50 -1.73 -14.27
N SER A 15 -21.87 -3.00 -14.15
CA SER A 15 -21.12 -4.10 -14.73
C SER A 15 -21.44 -4.26 -16.21
N LYS A 16 -20.43 -4.52 -17.03
CA LYS A 16 -20.57 -4.84 -18.46
C LYS A 16 -20.62 -6.35 -18.74
N ASP A 17 -20.52 -7.17 -17.70
CA ASP A 17 -20.49 -8.63 -17.83
C ASP A 17 -21.92 -9.17 -18.05
N PRO A 18 -22.20 -9.85 -19.17
CA PRO A 18 -23.54 -10.32 -19.52
C PRO A 18 -24.11 -11.33 -18.50
N ARG A 19 -23.26 -12.11 -17.82
CA ARG A 19 -23.72 -13.05 -16.78
C ARG A 19 -24.24 -12.31 -15.54
N LEU A 20 -23.56 -11.22 -15.17
CA LEU A 20 -23.95 -10.37 -14.05
C LEU A 20 -25.19 -9.54 -14.37
N ILE A 21 -25.34 -9.08 -15.61
CA ILE A 21 -26.54 -8.37 -16.07
C ILE A 21 -27.76 -9.29 -16.02
N ASN A 22 -27.65 -10.51 -16.55
CA ASN A 22 -28.76 -11.47 -16.54
C ASN A 22 -29.18 -11.85 -15.11
N TYR A 23 -28.21 -12.02 -14.20
CA TYR A 23 -28.49 -12.25 -12.78
C TYR A 23 -29.11 -11.02 -12.09
N ALA A 24 -28.73 -9.79 -12.50
CA ALA A 24 -29.27 -8.56 -11.93
C ALA A 24 -30.75 -8.37 -12.23
N THR A 25 -31.21 -8.77 -13.42
CA THR A 25 -32.62 -8.70 -13.83
C THR A 25 -33.53 -9.48 -12.89
N ASN A 26 -33.05 -10.60 -12.35
CA ASN A 26 -33.80 -11.47 -11.44
C ASN A 26 -33.43 -11.26 -9.96
N CYS A 27 -32.77 -10.14 -9.61
CA CYS A 27 -32.30 -9.92 -8.25
C CYS A 27 -33.44 -9.46 -7.31
N PRO A 28 -33.76 -10.21 -6.25
CA PRO A 28 -34.86 -9.85 -5.33
C PRO A 28 -34.55 -8.60 -4.49
N TYR A 29 -33.29 -8.18 -4.45
CA TYR A 29 -32.82 -7.01 -3.69
C TYR A 29 -32.57 -5.78 -4.56
N TRP A 30 -33.01 -5.81 -5.83
CA TRP A 30 -32.82 -4.72 -6.79
C TRP A 30 -33.47 -3.40 -6.35
N ILE A 31 -34.65 -3.50 -5.72
CA ILE A 31 -35.45 -2.35 -5.25
C ILE A 31 -34.70 -1.55 -4.15
N ASN A 32 -33.83 -2.21 -3.39
CA ASN A 32 -33.13 -1.57 -2.28
C ASN A 32 -32.04 -0.63 -2.78
N TYR A 33 -32.04 0.61 -2.27
CA TYR A 33 -31.09 1.66 -2.66
C TYR A 33 -29.61 1.21 -2.54
N HIS A 34 -29.26 0.48 -1.48
CA HIS A 34 -27.91 -0.06 -1.25
C HIS A 34 -27.73 -1.54 -1.66
N GLY A 35 -28.75 -2.16 -2.25
CA GLY A 35 -28.79 -3.60 -2.54
C GLY A 35 -28.91 -4.46 -1.27
N PHE A 36 -28.32 -5.65 -1.30
CA PHE A 36 -28.38 -6.61 -0.18
C PHE A 36 -27.19 -6.43 0.80
N PRO A 37 -27.46 -6.17 2.09
CA PRO A 37 -26.46 -6.26 3.15
C PRO A 37 -26.42 -7.70 3.72
N LYS A 38 -25.22 -8.30 3.78
CA LYS A 38 -24.99 -9.59 4.42
C LYS A 38 -23.92 -9.49 5.49
N HIS A 39 -24.25 -9.90 6.71
CA HIS A 39 -23.26 -10.08 7.76
C HIS A 39 -22.59 -11.44 7.59
N VAL A 40 -21.28 -11.45 7.40
CA VAL A 40 -20.50 -12.68 7.26
C VAL A 40 -19.53 -12.82 8.42
N SER A 41 -19.33 -14.07 8.86
CA SER A 41 -18.34 -14.37 9.89
C SER A 41 -16.94 -14.23 9.29
N ILE A 42 -16.01 -13.62 10.06
CA ILE A 42 -14.63 -13.43 9.60
C ILE A 42 -13.92 -14.78 9.38
N LYS A 43 -14.32 -15.83 10.10
CA LYS A 43 -13.77 -17.19 9.94
C LYS A 43 -14.12 -17.80 8.58
N GLN A 44 -15.34 -17.57 8.10
CA GLN A 44 -15.85 -18.17 6.87
C GLN A 44 -15.26 -17.51 5.61
N PHE A 45 -14.98 -16.19 5.67
CA PHE A 45 -14.44 -15.44 4.53
C PHE A 45 -13.41 -14.36 4.95
N PRO A 46 -12.20 -14.75 5.36
CA PRO A 46 -11.20 -13.81 5.88
C PRO A 46 -10.68 -12.78 4.85
N ARG A 47 -10.91 -13.02 3.55
CA ARG A 47 -10.40 -12.19 2.44
C ARG A 47 -11.42 -11.18 1.88
N LEU A 48 -12.69 -11.27 2.28
CA LEU A 48 -13.79 -10.39 1.85
C LEU A 48 -13.94 -9.12 2.71
N ILE A 49 -12.97 -8.85 3.59
CA ILE A 49 -12.96 -7.68 4.48
C ILE A 49 -12.73 -6.37 3.69
N THR A 50 -12.27 -6.44 2.44
CA THR A 50 -12.05 -5.27 1.58
C THR A 50 -12.95 -5.31 0.34
N GLU A 51 -13.70 -4.24 0.08
CA GLU A 51 -14.58 -4.06 -1.09
C GLU A 51 -13.87 -4.35 -2.42
N VAL A 52 -12.55 -4.15 -2.47
CA VAL A 52 -11.72 -4.43 -3.65
C VAL A 52 -10.80 -5.61 -3.39
N ILE A 53 -10.99 -6.67 -4.17
CA ILE A 53 -10.21 -7.91 -4.10
C ILE A 53 -8.75 -7.63 -4.44
N ARG A 54 -7.81 -8.12 -3.61
CA ARG A 54 -6.37 -7.98 -3.84
C ARG A 54 -5.96 -8.67 -5.15
N GLY A 55 -5.02 -8.05 -5.88
CA GLY A 55 -4.52 -8.58 -7.16
C GLY A 55 -5.30 -8.11 -8.40
N THR A 56 -6.51 -7.56 -8.22
CA THR A 56 -7.27 -6.94 -9.32
C THR A 56 -6.62 -5.63 -9.79
N TYR A 57 -6.85 -5.24 -11.05
CA TYR A 57 -6.41 -3.94 -11.59
C TYR A 57 -6.90 -2.77 -10.72
N ARG A 58 -8.17 -2.81 -10.28
CA ARG A 58 -8.75 -1.81 -9.37
C ARG A 58 -7.99 -1.72 -8.04
N TYR A 59 -7.57 -2.86 -7.48
CA TYR A 59 -6.73 -2.88 -6.28
C TYR A 59 -5.34 -2.28 -6.52
N GLN A 60 -4.72 -2.54 -7.68
CA GLN A 60 -3.42 -1.95 -8.03
C GLN A 60 -3.51 -0.42 -8.14
N LYS A 61 -4.56 0.09 -8.79
CA LYS A 61 -4.81 1.54 -8.89
C LYS A 61 -5.04 2.20 -7.52
N LEU A 62 -5.79 1.55 -6.63
CA LEU A 62 -5.93 2.03 -5.24
C LEU A 62 -4.60 1.95 -4.47
N LYS A 63 -3.80 0.91 -4.71
CA LYS A 63 -2.48 0.74 -4.09
C LYS A 63 -1.49 1.83 -4.51
N THR A 64 -1.56 2.32 -5.75
CA THR A 64 -0.69 3.41 -6.23
C THR A 64 -1.09 4.77 -5.66
N ILE A 65 -2.38 5.00 -5.39
CA ILE A 65 -2.91 6.27 -4.85
C ILE A 65 -2.67 6.41 -3.33
N ARG A 66 -2.18 5.36 -2.65
CA ARG A 66 -1.96 5.38 -1.19
C ARG A 66 -1.12 6.56 -0.74
N SER A 67 -1.60 7.22 0.31
CA SER A 67 -0.87 8.25 1.02
C SER A 67 0.46 7.71 1.56
N ALA A 68 1.41 8.61 1.83
CA ALA A 68 2.70 8.24 2.39
C ALA A 68 2.55 7.48 3.73
N SER A 69 1.58 7.87 4.56
CA SER A 69 1.28 7.22 5.84
C SER A 69 0.78 5.79 5.67
N GLU A 70 -0.10 5.53 4.69
CA GLU A 70 -0.59 4.18 4.42
C GLU A 70 0.51 3.25 3.88
N ARG A 71 1.39 3.77 3.02
CA ARG A 71 2.55 3.02 2.52
C ARG A 71 3.49 2.63 3.66
N THR A 72 3.80 3.58 4.55
CA THR A 72 4.64 3.33 5.72
C THR A 72 3.99 2.33 6.68
N ASN A 73 2.69 2.44 6.94
CA ASN A 73 1.95 1.47 7.76
C ASN A 73 1.93 0.06 7.15
N SER A 74 1.80 -0.04 5.83
CA SER A 74 1.87 -1.33 5.13
C SER A 74 3.25 -1.97 5.29
N SER A 75 4.32 -1.21 5.09
CA SER A 75 5.68 -1.71 5.30
C SER A 75 5.95 -2.08 6.75
N ALA A 76 5.59 -1.24 7.71
CA ALA A 76 5.76 -1.52 9.14
C ALA A 76 5.04 -2.80 9.61
N LYS A 77 3.88 -3.11 9.01
CA LYS A 77 3.12 -4.34 9.29
C LYS A 77 3.63 -5.58 8.55
N ALA A 78 4.01 -5.44 7.27
CA ALA A 78 4.35 -6.58 6.41
C ALA A 78 5.86 -6.89 6.37
N ASP A 79 6.70 -5.87 6.24
CA ASP A 79 8.14 -6.04 5.99
C ASP A 79 8.98 -6.17 7.27
N PHE A 80 8.46 -5.66 8.38
CA PHE A 80 9.16 -5.62 9.67
C PHE A 80 8.41 -6.33 10.80
N CYS A 81 7.12 -6.62 10.61
CA CYS A 81 6.24 -7.20 11.62
C CYS A 81 6.20 -6.45 12.98
N ILE A 82 6.78 -5.26 13.11
CA ILE A 82 6.82 -4.47 14.37
C ILE A 82 5.40 -4.15 14.83
N LEU A 83 4.50 -3.87 13.88
CA LEU A 83 3.09 -3.61 14.13
C LEU A 83 2.21 -4.86 13.94
N ARG A 84 2.77 -6.07 13.97
CA ARG A 84 1.99 -7.31 13.82
C ARG A 84 1.34 -7.68 15.15
N LYS A 85 0.09 -7.24 15.34
CA LYS A 85 -0.74 -7.48 16.54
C LYS A 85 -0.08 -6.99 17.84
N PRO A 86 0.34 -5.72 17.93
CA PRO A 86 0.88 -5.19 19.18
C PRO A 86 -0.23 -5.18 20.24
N LYS A 87 0.00 -5.83 21.38
CA LYS A 87 -0.93 -5.81 22.52
C LYS A 87 -0.61 -4.57 23.36
N VAL A 88 -1.30 -3.47 23.08
CA VAL A 88 -1.02 -2.16 23.69
C VAL A 88 -2.30 -1.59 24.25
N ARG A 89 -2.25 -1.11 25.50
CA ARG A 89 -3.35 -0.42 26.16
C ARG A 89 -3.05 1.08 26.22
N GLY A 90 -4.03 1.89 25.82
CA GLY A 90 -3.93 3.35 25.83
C GLY A 90 -3.27 3.94 24.58
N ILE A 91 -3.68 5.17 24.24
CA ILE A 91 -3.24 5.86 23.01
C ILE A 91 -1.77 6.30 23.07
N HIS A 92 -1.30 6.68 24.27
CA HIS A 92 0.09 7.10 24.50
C HIS A 92 1.09 5.99 24.12
N ASN A 93 0.88 4.79 24.66
CA ASN A 93 1.73 3.64 24.40
C ASN A 93 1.66 3.17 22.94
N ALA A 94 0.49 3.34 22.29
CA ALA A 94 0.35 3.08 20.87
C ALA A 94 1.13 4.10 20.02
N GLY A 95 1.18 5.35 20.45
CA GLY A 95 1.97 6.43 19.83
C GLY A 95 3.46 6.13 19.85
N ILE A 96 4.01 5.72 21.00
CA ILE A 96 5.42 5.35 21.13
C ILE A 96 5.78 4.20 20.17
N ILE A 97 4.97 3.15 20.13
CA ILE A 97 5.20 2.01 19.23
C ILE A 97 5.11 2.43 17.75
N SER A 98 4.20 3.35 17.42
CA SER A 98 4.12 3.94 16.08
C SER A 98 5.40 4.69 15.72
N GLN A 99 5.96 5.49 16.64
CA GLN A 99 7.22 6.22 16.41
C GLN A 99 8.40 5.27 16.21
N ILE A 100 8.55 4.25 17.08
CA ILE A 100 9.58 3.22 16.95
C ILE A 100 9.47 2.52 15.59
N ALA A 101 8.26 2.17 15.17
CA ALA A 101 8.03 1.55 13.87
C ALA A 101 8.46 2.45 12.70
N VAL A 102 8.20 3.76 12.77
CA VAL A 102 8.65 4.72 11.74
C VAL A 102 10.18 4.84 11.70
N ILE A 103 10.83 4.94 12.87
CA ILE A 103 12.29 5.02 12.97
C ILE A 103 12.94 3.80 12.30
N VAL A 104 12.48 2.59 12.62
CA VAL A 104 13.03 1.36 12.03
C VAL A 104 12.81 1.29 10.51
N VAL A 105 11.64 1.74 10.03
CA VAL A 105 11.36 1.81 8.58
C VAL A 105 12.34 2.77 7.88
N LEU A 106 12.61 3.93 8.48
CA LEU A 106 13.55 4.92 7.93
C LEU A 106 14.97 4.38 7.88
N LEU A 107 15.46 3.79 8.98
CA LEU A 107 16.82 3.21 9.05
C LEU A 107 17.04 2.16 7.95
N LYS A 108 16.09 1.25 7.72
CA LYS A 108 16.22 0.25 6.64
C LYS A 108 16.16 0.87 5.25
N ARG A 109 15.38 1.94 5.06
CA ARG A 109 15.37 2.66 3.78
C ARG A 109 16.71 3.32 3.50
N ILE A 110 17.32 3.95 4.50
CA ILE A 110 18.66 4.54 4.41
C ILE A 110 19.69 3.45 4.11
N ALA A 111 19.71 2.35 4.86
CA ALA A 111 20.65 1.25 4.63
C ALA A 111 20.51 0.65 3.22
N ARG A 112 19.28 0.42 2.75
CA ARG A 112 19.03 -0.06 1.38
C ARG A 112 19.46 0.95 0.32
N PHE A 113 19.29 2.24 0.58
CA PHE A 113 19.76 3.29 -0.31
C PHE A 113 21.29 3.26 -0.42
N ILE A 114 21.99 3.22 0.71
CA ILE A 114 23.46 3.12 0.75
C ILE A 114 23.92 1.89 -0.03
N VAL A 115 23.38 0.70 0.26
CA VAL A 115 23.75 -0.54 -0.45
C VAL A 115 23.48 -0.45 -1.96
N LYS A 116 22.38 0.18 -2.36
CA LYS A 116 22.06 0.35 -3.78
C LYS A 116 23.06 1.30 -4.46
N VAL A 117 23.38 2.42 -3.84
CA VAL A 117 24.35 3.39 -4.36
C VAL A 117 25.75 2.77 -4.43
N THR A 118 26.18 2.05 -3.39
CA THR A 118 27.49 1.40 -3.37
C THR A 118 27.59 0.27 -4.41
N LEU A 119 26.54 -0.52 -4.62
CA LEU A 119 26.49 -1.52 -5.71
C LEU A 119 26.56 -0.88 -7.09
N VAL A 120 25.80 0.20 -7.32
CA VAL A 120 25.86 0.96 -8.58
C VAL A 120 27.27 1.50 -8.81
N PHE A 121 27.90 2.06 -7.77
CA PHE A 121 29.26 2.58 -7.85
C PHE A 121 30.29 1.47 -8.16
N ARG A 122 30.21 0.34 -7.44
CA ARG A 122 31.08 -0.83 -7.66
C ARG A 122 30.96 -1.37 -9.09
N ASN A 123 29.74 -1.53 -9.60
CA ASN A 123 29.52 -2.04 -10.95
C ASN A 123 30.08 -1.09 -12.02
N ASN A 124 29.90 0.23 -11.85
CA ASN A 124 30.45 1.23 -12.77
C ASN A 124 31.99 1.27 -12.76
N LEU A 125 32.62 1.05 -11.60
CA LEU A 125 34.07 0.97 -11.49
C LEU A 125 34.62 -0.31 -12.13
N GLN A 126 33.97 -1.46 -11.94
CA GLN A 126 34.40 -2.72 -12.55
C GLN A 126 34.24 -2.74 -14.08
N SER A 127 33.30 -1.98 -14.65
CA SER A 127 33.13 -1.86 -16.10
C SER A 127 34.15 -0.94 -16.78
N ASN A 128 34.82 -0.05 -16.04
CA ASN A 128 35.82 0.87 -16.59
C ASN A 128 37.24 0.29 -16.39
N LYS A 129 37.86 -0.22 -17.45
CA LYS A 129 39.26 -0.71 -17.46
C LYS A 129 40.32 0.43 -17.53
N SER A 130 39.88 1.69 -17.52
CA SER A 130 40.72 2.89 -17.68
C SER A 130 40.62 3.79 -16.43
N PRO A 131 41.63 4.62 -16.11
CA PRO A 131 41.70 5.33 -14.83
C PRO A 131 40.46 6.21 -14.60
N PRO A 132 39.97 6.31 -13.35
CA PRO A 132 38.64 6.80 -13.07
C PRO A 132 38.55 8.31 -13.32
N GLY A 133 37.98 8.71 -14.45
CA GLY A 133 37.39 10.04 -14.60
C GLY A 133 36.30 10.26 -13.55
N ARG A 134 36.06 11.51 -13.13
CA ARG A 134 35.08 11.86 -12.09
C ARG A 134 33.74 11.16 -12.35
N VAL A 135 33.41 10.17 -11.52
CA VAL A 135 32.21 9.33 -11.68
C VAL A 135 30.98 10.18 -11.35
N PHE A 136 30.18 10.53 -12.35
CA PHE A 136 28.90 11.20 -12.16
C PHE A 136 27.81 10.17 -11.85
N ILE A 137 27.38 10.12 -10.58
CA ILE A 137 26.27 9.28 -10.16
C ILE A 137 24.99 10.10 -10.33
N PRO A 138 24.05 9.71 -11.22
CA PRO A 138 22.77 10.42 -11.30
C PRO A 138 22.04 10.25 -9.97
N GLY A 139 21.77 11.39 -9.32
CA GLY A 139 20.95 11.42 -8.12
C GLY A 139 19.56 10.83 -8.36
N PRO A 140 18.83 10.48 -7.29
CA PRO A 140 17.44 10.09 -7.43
C PRO A 140 16.67 11.19 -8.18
N ARG A 141 15.80 10.81 -9.12
CA ARG A 141 14.97 11.79 -9.86
C ARG A 141 14.04 12.51 -8.87
N VAL A 142 14.45 13.70 -8.45
CA VAL A 142 13.68 14.55 -7.55
C VAL A 142 12.67 15.35 -8.39
N PRO A 143 11.37 15.32 -8.05
CA PRO A 143 10.38 16.19 -8.68
C PRO A 143 10.76 17.68 -8.56
N ARG A 144 10.54 18.46 -9.63
CA ARG A 144 10.90 19.90 -9.68
C ARG A 144 10.36 20.72 -8.51
N PHE A 145 9.17 20.39 -7.99
CA PHE A 145 8.60 21.12 -6.86
C PHE A 145 9.43 21.00 -5.57
N ILE A 146 10.11 19.86 -5.35
CA ILE A 146 10.99 19.67 -4.17
C ILE A 146 12.28 20.46 -4.36
N LEU A 147 12.83 20.50 -5.58
CA LEU A 147 14.00 21.33 -5.89
C LEU A 147 13.70 22.81 -5.66
N ASN A 148 12.52 23.27 -6.05
CA ASN A 148 12.09 24.65 -5.84
C ASN A 148 11.84 25.00 -4.36
N LEU A 149 11.55 24.00 -3.51
CA LEU A 149 11.42 24.19 -2.06
C LEU A 149 12.79 24.36 -1.40
N ILE A 150 13.77 23.54 -1.80
CA ILE A 150 15.14 23.59 -1.25
C ILE A 150 15.86 24.90 -1.63
N GLN A 151 15.53 25.50 -2.78
CA GLN A 151 16.12 26.77 -3.21
C GLN A 151 15.46 28.02 -2.59
N ARG A 152 14.38 27.85 -1.81
CA ARG A 152 13.67 28.94 -1.13
C ARG A 152 14.02 29.07 0.36
N GLU A 153 14.75 28.09 0.91
CA GLU A 153 15.46 28.20 2.19
C GLU A 153 16.85 28.81 1.95
#